data_AF-A0A9W6V3S9-F1
#
_entry.id   AF-A0A9W6V3S9-F1
#
_cell.length_a   1.000
_cell.length_b   1.000
_cell.length_c   1.000
_cell.angle_alpha   90.00
_cell.angle_beta   90.00
_cell.angle_gamma   90.00
#
_symmetry.space_group_name_H-M   'P 1'
#
loop_
_entity.id
_entity.type
_entity.pdbx_description
1 polymer ?
#
loop_
_entity_poly.entity_id
_entity_poly.type
_entity_poly.pdbx_seq_one_letter_code
_entity_poly.pdbx_strand_id
1 'polypeptide(L)'
;MNPPPLPLPGPDLTPDERTLLQLLAAAASERTISTTTGRPLNSIAGAVTALLDKTSCHTRTQAAAWATAQRIVTSTTQPCAAQTTLPHLPPRMLRILRAWAGGTSPEEVRAELGVAVGTMRGYSARVLNALGVHRQEQAAVAGVLCGLVEPAHITPAWAELPAETPVSAAA
;
A
#
# COMPACT_ATOMS: atom_id res chain seq x y z
N MET A 1 -3.10 -26.81 -6.75
CA MET A 1 -2.13 -25.69 -6.72
C MET A 1 -2.75 -24.56 -7.53
N ASN A 2 -3.32 -23.55 -6.87
CA ASN A 2 -3.89 -22.39 -7.58
C ASN A 2 -2.72 -21.45 -7.92
N PRO A 3 -2.46 -21.12 -9.20
CA PRO A 3 -1.38 -20.19 -9.52
C PRO A 3 -1.65 -18.84 -8.83
N PRO A 4 -0.64 -18.20 -8.22
CA PRO A 4 -0.81 -16.87 -7.68
C PRO A 4 -1.17 -15.88 -8.80
N PRO A 5 -2.02 -14.87 -8.53
CA PRO A 5 -2.45 -13.90 -9.53
C PRO A 5 -1.23 -13.19 -10.17
N LEU A 6 -1.29 -13.02 -11.50
CA LEU A 6 -0.27 -12.33 -12.29
C LEU A 6 -0.10 -10.86 -11.83
N PRO A 7 1.11 -10.27 -11.94
CA PRO A 7 1.31 -8.86 -11.66
C PRO A 7 0.43 -8.01 -12.61
N LEU A 8 -0.27 -7.02 -12.06
CA LEU A 8 -1.10 -6.11 -12.84
C LEU A 8 -0.20 -5.26 -13.76
N PRO A 9 -0.61 -4.89 -14.98
CA PRO A 9 0.23 -4.12 -15.91
C PRO A 9 0.50 -2.70 -15.37
N GLY A 10 1.54 -2.52 -14.57
CA GLY A 10 1.84 -1.27 -13.88
C GLY A 10 2.51 -0.19 -14.76
N PRO A 11 2.46 1.09 -14.34
CA PRO A 11 3.17 2.18 -15.01
C PRO A 11 4.68 1.91 -15.06
N ASP A 12 5.36 2.42 -16.09
CA ASP A 12 6.81 2.32 -16.19
C ASP A 12 7.48 3.23 -15.15
N LEU A 13 7.95 2.61 -14.07
CA LEU A 13 8.61 3.28 -12.96
C LEU A 13 10.11 3.41 -13.21
N THR A 14 10.66 4.58 -12.92
CA THR A 14 12.12 4.79 -12.91
C THR A 14 12.76 4.09 -11.70
N PRO A 15 14.06 3.81 -11.72
CA PRO A 15 14.77 3.24 -10.56
C PRO A 15 14.62 4.10 -9.28
N ASP A 16 14.61 5.41 -9.43
CA ASP A 16 14.37 6.37 -8.35
C ASP A 16 12.97 6.22 -7.75
N GLU A 17 11.94 6.12 -8.59
CA GLU A 17 10.54 5.95 -8.15
C GLU A 17 10.34 4.60 -7.46
N ARG A 18 10.99 3.54 -7.95
CA ARG A 18 11.00 2.23 -7.26
C ARG A 18 11.66 2.33 -5.88
N THR A 19 12.79 3.03 -5.78
CA THR A 19 13.48 3.26 -4.51
C THR A 19 12.60 4.06 -3.55
N LEU A 20 11.93 5.11 -4.04
CA LEU A 20 10.98 5.90 -3.28
C LEU A 20 9.82 5.03 -2.78
N LEU A 21 9.21 4.17 -3.62
CA LEU A 21 8.16 3.23 -3.21
C LEU A 21 8.62 2.25 -2.12
N GLN A 22 9.84 1.71 -2.23
CA GLN A 22 10.41 0.82 -1.22
C GLN A 22 10.58 1.55 0.12
N LEU A 23 11.04 2.80 0.10
CA LEU A 23 11.17 3.62 1.29
C LEU A 23 9.80 4.00 1.89
N LEU A 24 8.79 4.26 1.06
CA LEU A 24 7.41 4.46 1.51
C LEU A 24 6.85 3.21 2.19
N ALA A 25 7.04 2.04 1.58
CA ALA A 25 6.62 0.76 2.14
C ALA A 25 7.33 0.41 3.46
N ALA A 26 8.58 0.82 3.60
CA ALA A 26 9.33 0.74 4.86
C ALA A 26 8.82 1.70 5.95
N ALA A 27 7.90 2.62 5.61
CA ALA A 27 7.52 3.78 6.40
C ALA A 27 8.72 4.65 6.81
N ALA A 28 9.67 4.82 5.88
CA ALA A 28 10.84 5.66 6.09
C ALA A 28 10.45 7.13 6.29
N SER A 29 11.19 7.82 7.16
CA SER A 29 11.01 9.27 7.35
C SER A 29 11.41 10.05 6.10
N GLU A 30 10.86 11.25 5.91
CA GLU A 30 11.28 12.13 4.81
C GLU A 30 12.78 12.42 4.84
N ARG A 31 13.39 12.49 6.05
CA ARG A 31 14.84 12.59 6.19
C ARG A 31 15.57 11.41 5.59
N THR A 32 15.15 10.20 5.92
CA THR A 32 15.71 8.96 5.39
C THR A 32 15.51 8.85 3.87
N ILE A 33 14.34 9.29 3.37
CA ILE A 33 14.07 9.35 1.93
C ILE A 33 15.05 10.32 1.26
N SER A 34 15.20 11.54 1.78
CA SER A 34 16.14 12.55 1.28
C SER A 34 17.55 12.02 1.16
N THR A 35 18.07 11.42 2.24
CA THR A 35 19.45 10.91 2.28
C THR A 35 19.67 9.75 1.32
N THR A 36 18.64 8.92 1.12
CA THR A 36 18.75 7.71 0.29
C THR A 36 18.58 8.02 -1.20
N THR A 37 17.65 8.91 -1.54
CA THR A 37 17.39 9.28 -2.95
C THR A 37 18.24 10.45 -3.42
N GLY A 38 19.05 11.07 -2.55
CA GLY A 38 19.82 12.28 -2.86
C GLY A 38 18.95 13.52 -3.16
N ARG A 39 17.66 13.49 -2.80
CA ARG A 39 16.70 14.56 -3.09
C ARG A 39 16.60 15.53 -1.92
N PRO A 40 16.39 16.84 -2.15
CA PRO A 40 16.20 17.78 -1.06
C PRO A 40 14.86 17.54 -0.36
N LEU A 41 14.83 17.72 0.96
CA LEU A 41 13.65 17.45 1.82
C LEU A 41 12.38 18.14 1.31
N ASN A 42 12.48 19.38 0.86
CA ASN A 42 11.35 20.17 0.36
C ASN A 42 10.75 19.64 -0.95
N SER A 43 11.47 18.79 -1.69
CA SER A 43 10.98 18.17 -2.93
C SER A 43 10.28 16.83 -2.70
N ILE A 44 10.43 16.23 -1.52
CA ILE A 44 9.95 14.86 -1.26
C ILE A 44 8.44 14.79 -1.34
N ALA A 45 7.74 15.77 -0.76
CA ALA A 45 6.29 15.82 -0.83
C ALA A 45 5.80 15.84 -2.28
N GLY A 46 6.40 16.68 -3.14
CA GLY A 46 6.08 16.73 -4.57
C GLY A 46 6.43 15.43 -5.31
N ALA A 47 7.58 14.82 -4.99
CA ALA A 47 7.97 13.54 -5.58
C ALA A 47 7.02 12.40 -5.18
N VAL A 48 6.54 12.39 -3.92
CA VAL A 48 5.53 11.44 -3.46
C VAL A 48 4.20 11.70 -4.15
N THR A 49 3.74 12.95 -4.27
CA THR A 49 2.51 13.28 -5.00
C THR A 49 2.59 12.82 -6.46
N ALA A 50 3.66 13.15 -7.17
CA ALA A 50 3.84 12.72 -8.56
C ALA A 50 3.86 11.19 -8.71
N LEU A 51 4.47 10.50 -7.74
CA LEU A 51 4.48 9.03 -7.70
C LEU A 51 3.08 8.44 -7.45
N LEU A 52 2.31 9.05 -6.54
CA LEU A 52 0.92 8.66 -6.27
C LEU A 52 0.04 8.86 -7.52
N ASP A 53 0.17 9.99 -8.21
CA ASP A 53 -0.53 10.25 -9.47
C ASP A 53 -0.15 9.23 -10.54
N LYS A 54 1.15 8.98 -10.71
CA LYS A 54 1.67 8.01 -11.70
C LYS A 54 1.23 6.57 -11.43
N THR A 55 1.06 6.19 -10.17
CA THR A 55 0.57 4.86 -9.76
C THR A 55 -0.96 4.81 -9.62
N SER A 56 -1.64 5.95 -9.78
CA SER A 56 -3.04 6.20 -9.44
C SER A 56 -3.43 5.68 -8.05
N CYS A 57 -2.49 5.80 -7.10
CA CYS A 57 -2.73 5.54 -5.70
C CYS A 57 -3.15 6.85 -5.03
N HIS A 58 -4.17 6.81 -4.19
CA HIS A 58 -4.67 7.99 -3.48
C HIS A 58 -3.89 8.27 -2.20
N THR A 59 -3.22 7.26 -1.64
CA THR A 59 -2.48 7.38 -0.39
C THR A 59 -1.15 6.65 -0.42
N ARG A 60 -0.22 7.08 0.43
CA ARG A 60 1.08 6.40 0.65
C ARG A 60 0.88 4.94 1.09
N THR A 61 -0.16 4.68 1.89
CA THR A 61 -0.52 3.34 2.37
C THR A 61 -0.98 2.43 1.23
N GLN A 62 -1.82 2.93 0.32
CA GLN A 62 -2.20 2.20 -0.89
C GLN A 62 -0.99 1.95 -1.79
N ALA A 63 -0.13 2.94 -1.99
CA ALA A 63 1.08 2.78 -2.80
C ALA A 63 2.03 1.69 -2.23
N ALA A 64 2.14 1.60 -0.90
CA ALA A 64 2.90 0.53 -0.25
C ALA A 64 2.27 -0.86 -0.47
N ALA A 65 0.95 -0.96 -0.35
CA ALA A 65 0.22 -2.19 -0.65
C ALA A 65 0.40 -2.60 -2.13
N TRP A 66 0.25 -1.63 -3.04
CA TRP A 66 0.37 -1.81 -4.48
C TRP A 66 1.77 -2.26 -4.88
N ALA A 67 2.81 -1.61 -4.35
CA ALA A 67 4.20 -2.00 -4.59
C ALA A 67 4.48 -3.44 -4.11
N THR A 68 3.83 -3.86 -3.03
CA THR A 68 3.93 -5.24 -2.53
C THR A 68 3.20 -6.23 -3.44
N ALA A 69 2.00 -5.89 -3.89
CA ALA A 69 1.23 -6.71 -4.84
C ALA A 69 1.97 -6.86 -6.19
N GLN A 70 2.67 -5.83 -6.63
CA GLN A 70 3.51 -5.83 -7.83
C GLN A 70 4.88 -6.50 -7.63
N ARG A 71 5.15 -7.03 -6.43
CA ARG A 71 6.43 -7.66 -6.04
C ARG A 71 7.65 -6.72 -6.17
N ILE A 72 7.42 -5.40 -6.17
CA ILE A 72 8.49 -4.39 -6.04
C ILE A 72 9.03 -4.41 -4.60
N VAL A 73 8.13 -4.64 -3.64
CA VAL A 73 8.43 -4.86 -2.24
C VAL A 73 8.13 -6.33 -1.94
N THR A 74 9.17 -7.11 -1.65
CA THR A 74 9.06 -8.55 -1.40
C THR A 74 9.24 -8.90 0.07
N SER A 75 9.61 -7.93 0.91
CA SER A 75 9.84 -8.14 2.33
C SER A 75 9.56 -6.85 3.10
N THR A 76 9.13 -6.98 4.35
CA THR A 76 9.11 -5.84 5.27
C THR A 76 10.53 -5.56 5.74
N THR A 77 10.88 -4.27 5.91
CA THR A 77 12.19 -3.87 6.45
C THR A 77 12.43 -4.40 7.87
N GLN A 78 11.36 -4.61 8.64
CA GLN A 78 11.38 -5.23 9.97
C GLN A 78 10.61 -6.55 9.91
N PRO A 79 11.17 -7.69 10.37
CA PRO A 79 10.40 -8.92 10.50
C PRO A 79 9.20 -8.65 11.39
N CYS A 80 7.99 -8.78 10.84
CA CYS A 80 6.76 -8.54 11.58
C CYS A 80 6.14 -9.88 12.00
N ALA A 81 5.42 -9.89 13.13
CA ALA A 81 4.82 -11.10 13.68
C ALA A 81 3.92 -11.82 12.66
N ALA A 82 3.28 -11.04 11.77
CA ALA A 82 2.41 -11.55 10.72
C ALA A 82 3.11 -12.54 9.75
N GLN A 83 4.44 -12.42 9.55
CA GLN A 83 5.21 -13.32 8.68
C GLN A 83 5.52 -14.67 9.31
N THR A 84 5.49 -14.78 10.64
CA THR A 84 5.76 -16.03 11.37
C THR A 84 4.48 -16.75 11.75
N THR A 85 3.41 -16.01 12.04
CA THR A 85 2.11 -16.56 12.40
C THR A 85 1.02 -15.69 11.83
N LEU A 86 0.07 -16.30 11.12
CA LEU A 86 -1.06 -15.58 10.55
C LEU A 86 -1.84 -14.90 11.69
N PRO A 87 -1.88 -13.56 11.75
CA PRO A 87 -2.51 -12.87 12.85
C PRO A 87 -4.03 -12.95 12.71
N HIS A 88 -4.70 -13.38 13.78
CA HIS A 88 -6.15 -13.46 13.80
C HIS A 88 -6.76 -12.06 14.00
N LEU A 89 -6.99 -11.34 12.91
CA LEU A 89 -7.69 -10.07 12.91
C LEU A 89 -9.21 -10.27 12.92
N PRO A 90 -9.95 -9.68 13.88
CA PRO A 90 -11.41 -9.64 13.82
C PRO A 90 -11.90 -9.04 12.50
N PRO A 91 -13.09 -9.46 11.98
CA PRO A 91 -13.60 -9.00 10.68
C PRO A 91 -13.61 -7.47 10.52
N ARG A 92 -13.95 -6.75 11.59
CA ARG A 92 -13.96 -5.28 11.59
C ARG A 92 -12.57 -4.66 11.42
N MET A 93 -11.54 -5.28 12.01
CA MET A 93 -10.16 -4.83 11.88
C MET A 93 -9.57 -5.19 10.52
N LEU A 94 -9.96 -6.35 9.97
CA LEU A 94 -9.61 -6.74 8.61
C LEU A 94 -10.19 -5.77 7.57
N ARG A 95 -11.43 -5.31 7.77
CA ARG A 95 -12.03 -4.25 6.93
C ARG A 95 -11.21 -2.96 6.97
N ILE A 96 -10.77 -2.51 8.15
CA ILE A 96 -9.93 -1.32 8.29
C ILE A 96 -8.61 -1.49 7.53
N LEU A 97 -7.96 -2.64 7.69
CA LEU A 97 -6.71 -2.95 6.99
C LEU A 97 -6.90 -2.92 5.46
N ARG A 98 -7.97 -3.52 4.95
CA ARG A 98 -8.30 -3.52 3.52
C ARG A 98 -8.64 -2.14 3.00
N ALA A 99 -9.38 -1.33 3.76
CA ALA A 99 -9.70 0.03 3.37
C ALA A 99 -8.45 0.93 3.30
N TRP A 100 -7.50 0.77 4.23
CA TRP A 100 -6.21 1.45 4.14
C TRP A 100 -5.41 1.03 2.90
N ALA A 101 -5.39 -0.27 2.61
CA ALA A 101 -4.71 -0.80 1.43
C ALA A 101 -5.38 -0.40 0.12
N GLY A 102 -6.70 -0.15 0.12
CA GLY A 102 -7.47 0.37 -1.01
C GLY A 102 -7.43 1.89 -1.17
N GLY A 103 -6.69 2.59 -0.30
CA GLY A 103 -6.52 4.04 -0.43
C GLY A 103 -7.60 4.87 0.21
N THR A 104 -8.52 4.28 0.96
CA THR A 104 -9.50 5.03 1.75
C THR A 104 -8.78 5.76 2.89
N SER A 105 -9.02 7.06 3.01
CA SER A 105 -8.42 7.88 4.07
C SER A 105 -8.93 7.45 5.45
N PRO A 106 -8.15 7.67 6.54
CA PRO A 106 -8.58 7.32 7.89
C PRO A 106 -9.90 7.99 8.30
N GLU A 107 -10.22 9.14 7.73
CA GLU A 107 -11.46 9.88 7.99
C GLU A 107 -12.65 9.26 7.28
N GLU A 108 -12.49 8.84 6.02
CA GLU A 108 -13.52 8.12 5.26
C GLU A 108 -13.80 6.76 5.89
N VAL A 109 -12.78 5.98 6.26
CA VAL A 109 -12.97 4.69 6.95
C VAL A 109 -13.71 4.89 8.27
N ARG A 110 -13.42 5.98 8.99
CA ARG A 110 -14.12 6.33 10.23
C ARG A 110 -15.60 6.65 9.95
N ALA A 111 -15.87 7.44 8.92
CA ALA A 111 -17.23 7.83 8.52
C ALA A 111 -18.04 6.60 8.10
N GLU A 112 -17.47 5.72 7.28
CA GLU A 112 -18.08 4.45 6.86
C GLU A 112 -18.41 3.55 8.06
N LEU A 113 -17.53 3.47 9.04
CA LEU A 113 -17.72 2.65 10.24
C LEU A 113 -18.63 3.29 11.30
N GLY A 114 -19.02 4.56 11.14
CA GLY A 114 -19.87 5.29 12.08
C GLY A 114 -19.25 5.43 13.47
N VAL A 115 -17.92 5.54 13.59
CA VAL A 115 -17.22 5.57 14.90
C VAL A 115 -16.61 6.92 15.23
N ALA A 116 -16.45 7.17 16.54
CA ALA A 116 -15.72 8.32 17.05
C ALA A 116 -14.21 8.22 16.75
N VAL A 117 -13.53 9.37 16.65
CA VAL A 117 -12.08 9.46 16.39
C VAL A 117 -11.26 8.63 17.39
N GLY A 118 -11.60 8.70 18.68
CA GLY A 118 -10.92 7.92 19.73
C GLY A 118 -11.06 6.40 19.53
N THR A 119 -12.23 5.94 19.07
CA THR A 119 -12.47 4.52 18.76
C THR A 119 -11.64 4.09 17.56
N MET A 120 -11.58 4.93 16.52
CA MET A 120 -10.76 4.67 15.33
C MET A 120 -9.26 4.58 15.66
N ARG A 121 -8.75 5.45 16.55
CA ARG A 121 -7.37 5.35 17.06
C ARG A 121 -7.13 4.03 17.77
N GLY A 122 -8.07 3.59 18.61
CA GLY A 122 -8.01 2.28 19.29
C GLY A 122 -8.00 1.10 18.32
N TYR A 123 -8.84 1.14 17.28
CA TYR A 123 -8.83 0.11 16.23
C TYR A 123 -7.52 0.12 15.44
N SER A 124 -7.01 1.30 15.09
CA SER A 124 -5.74 1.44 14.39
C SER A 124 -4.60 0.83 15.20
N ALA A 125 -4.50 1.16 16.50
CA ALA A 125 -3.49 0.60 17.39
C ALA A 125 -3.60 -0.92 17.51
N ARG A 126 -4.81 -1.49 17.56
CA ARG A 126 -5.01 -2.94 17.61
C ARG A 126 -4.58 -3.64 16.30
N VAL A 127 -4.89 -3.06 15.14
CA VAL A 127 -4.42 -3.57 13.84
C VAL A 127 -2.89 -3.59 13.80
N LEU A 128 -2.26 -2.47 14.15
CA LEU A 128 -0.79 -2.34 14.16
C LEU A 128 -0.13 -3.35 15.12
N ASN A 129 -0.65 -3.46 16.35
CA ASN A 129 -0.14 -4.41 17.34
C ASN A 129 -0.34 -5.87 16.91
N ALA A 130 -1.49 -6.22 16.33
CA ALA A 130 -1.75 -7.57 15.86
C ALA A 130 -0.80 -7.99 14.71
N LEU A 131 -0.43 -7.03 13.86
CA LEU A 131 0.53 -7.25 12.77
C LEU A 131 1.99 -7.13 13.22
N GLY A 132 2.25 -6.61 14.43
CA GLY A 132 3.60 -6.33 14.94
C GLY A 132 4.32 -5.22 14.18
N VAL A 133 3.60 -4.19 13.75
CA VAL A 133 4.12 -3.06 12.96
C VAL A 133 3.78 -1.73 13.64
N HIS A 134 4.45 -0.66 13.23
CA HIS A 134 4.30 0.66 13.88
C HIS A 134 3.56 1.69 13.02
N ARG A 135 3.44 1.44 11.71
CA ARG A 135 2.92 2.40 10.73
C ARG A 135 1.90 1.74 9.80
N GLN A 136 1.00 2.54 9.23
CA GLN A 136 -0.08 2.02 8.38
C GLN A 136 0.46 1.45 7.07
N GLU A 137 1.51 2.07 6.51
CA GLU A 137 2.21 1.59 5.32
C GLU A 137 2.78 0.18 5.55
N GLN A 138 3.44 -0.03 6.70
CA GLN A 138 3.96 -1.33 7.11
C GLN A 138 2.83 -2.36 7.32
N ALA A 139 1.69 -1.92 7.86
CA ALA A 139 0.51 -2.78 8.03
C ALA A 139 -0.04 -3.23 6.69
N ALA A 140 -0.11 -2.34 5.70
CA ALA A 140 -0.57 -2.68 4.36
C ALA A 140 0.36 -3.69 3.68
N VAL A 141 1.69 -3.48 3.75
CA VAL A 141 2.69 -4.44 3.26
C VAL A 141 2.52 -5.80 3.94
N ALA A 142 2.45 -5.83 5.27
CA ALA A 142 2.26 -7.07 6.03
C ALA A 142 0.93 -7.77 5.67
N GLY A 143 -0.14 -7.01 5.50
CA GLY A 143 -1.45 -7.51 5.09
C GLY A 143 -1.42 -8.19 3.73
N VAL A 144 -0.69 -7.63 2.75
CA VAL A 144 -0.52 -8.24 1.43
C VAL A 144 0.36 -9.49 1.50
N LEU A 145 1.52 -9.42 2.16
CA LEU A 145 2.44 -10.56 2.27
C LEU A 145 1.82 -11.77 2.98
N CYS A 146 0.92 -11.54 3.93
CA CYS A 146 0.25 -12.61 4.69
C CYS A 146 -1.09 -13.04 4.07
N GLY A 147 -1.49 -12.47 2.92
CA GLY A 147 -2.73 -12.81 2.22
C GLY A 147 -4.01 -12.29 2.86
N LEU A 148 -3.92 -11.34 3.80
CA LEU A 148 -5.09 -10.69 4.42
C LEU A 148 -5.71 -9.61 3.51
N VAL A 149 -4.86 -9.02 2.65
CA VAL A 149 -5.22 -8.05 1.63
C VAL A 149 -4.90 -8.65 0.26
N GLU A 150 -5.94 -8.87 -0.53
CA GLU A 150 -5.81 -9.32 -1.91
C GLU A 150 -5.61 -8.15 -2.87
N PRO A 151 -4.99 -8.36 -4.05
CA PRO A 151 -4.81 -7.32 -5.07
C PRO A 151 -6.11 -6.59 -5.46
N ALA A 152 -7.25 -7.28 -5.45
CA ALA A 152 -8.57 -6.69 -5.73
C ALA A 152 -9.03 -5.63 -4.70
N HIS A 153 -8.40 -5.58 -3.52
CA HIS A 153 -8.65 -4.53 -2.53
C HIS A 153 -7.75 -3.31 -2.73
N ILE A 154 -6.67 -3.45 -3.49
CA ILE A 154 -5.63 -2.43 -3.68
C ILE A 154 -5.85 -1.70 -5.00
N THR A 155 -6.67 -2.28 -5.88
CA THR A 155 -6.76 -1.97 -7.30
C THR A 155 -6.85 -0.46 -7.53
N PRO A 156 -5.84 0.14 -8.17
CA PRO A 156 -5.86 1.56 -8.51
C PRO A 156 -6.86 1.80 -9.63
N ALA A 157 -7.35 3.05 -9.75
CA ALA A 157 -8.41 3.41 -10.69
C ALA A 157 -8.12 3.07 -12.18
N TRP A 158 -6.85 2.95 -12.59
CA TRP A 158 -6.48 2.53 -13.95
C TRP A 158 -6.74 1.04 -14.23
N ALA A 159 -6.85 0.20 -13.20
CA ALA A 159 -7.17 -1.23 -13.35
C ALA A 159 -8.65 -1.48 -13.69
N GLU A 160 -9.50 -0.46 -13.58
CA GLU A 160 -10.90 -0.49 -14.06
C GLU A 160 -11.03 -0.02 -15.52
N LEU A 161 -9.92 0.32 -16.20
CA LEU A 161 -9.99 0.55 -17.64
C LEU A 161 -10.41 -0.76 -18.32
N PRO A 162 -11.52 -0.80 -19.06
CA PRO A 162 -11.87 -1.97 -19.85
C PRO A 162 -10.70 -2.24 -20.78
N ALA A 163 -10.19 -3.48 -20.76
CA ALA A 163 -9.08 -3.96 -21.57
C ALA A 163 -9.09 -3.24 -22.92
N GLU A 164 -8.12 -2.36 -23.13
CA GLU A 164 -8.05 -1.58 -24.36
C GLU A 164 -8.03 -2.58 -25.51
N THR A 165 -9.06 -2.51 -26.36
CA THR A 165 -9.13 -3.29 -27.60
C THR A 165 -7.78 -3.18 -28.30
N PRO A 166 -7.16 -4.30 -28.71
CA PRO A 166 -5.86 -4.24 -29.36
C PRO A 166 -5.95 -3.29 -30.54
N VAL A 167 -5.05 -2.31 -30.56
CA VAL A 167 -4.86 -1.38 -31.66
C VAL A 167 -4.74 -2.20 -32.93
N SER A 168 -5.78 -2.15 -33.76
CA SER A 168 -5.78 -2.70 -35.10
C SER A 168 -4.91 -1.79 -35.96
N ALA A 169 -3.60 -2.00 -35.87
CA ALA A 169 -2.63 -1.51 -36.82
C ALA A 169 -2.17 -2.69 -37.68
N ALA A 170 -2.57 -2.66 -38.95
CA ALA A 170 -1.78 -3.01 -40.14
C ALA A 170 -2.59 -3.73 -41.23
N ALA A 171 -2.57 -3.06 -42.39
CA ALA A 171 -2.68 -3.53 -43.78
C ALA A 171 -4.08 -3.85 -44.34
#